data_AF-A0A382PCJ6-F1
#
_entry.id   AF-A0A382PCJ6-F1
#
_cell.length_a   1.000
_cell.length_b   1.000
_cell.length_c   1.000
_cell.angle_alpha   90.00
_cell.angle_beta   90.00
_cell.angle_gamma   90.00
#
_symmetry.space_group_name_H-M   'P 1'
#
loop_
_entity.id
_entity.type
_entity.pdbx_description
1 polymer ?
#
loop_
_entity_poly.entity_id
_entity_poly.type
_entity_poly.pdbx_seq_one_letter_code
_entity_poly.pdbx_strand_id
1 'polypeptide(L)'
;MKYKTGCYFFIIFILFLPTNVFADSVNISVDLPIYTDMDRIAIHGNVSTETTLQIMITASDETIVLNEVIKIVSGDFIHNITIGDYDLKRSGHYDISVIYDGIVVTDQFFYDSGHNVNPNKMNNGDSLSESDQIIIFAVAAIIIISVLIFLARDSIFRKKTEYDASDWASKKNRDYEKYHSEW
;
A
#
# COMPACT_ATOMS: atom_id res chain seq x y z
N MET A 1 -43.94 23.18 -64.83
CA MET A 1 -44.23 22.39 -63.61
C MET A 1 -43.13 21.40 -63.20
N LYS A 2 -41.84 21.54 -63.62
CA LYS A 2 -40.79 20.53 -63.35
C LYS A 2 -39.91 20.79 -62.12
N TYR A 3 -40.01 21.97 -61.50
CA TYR A 3 -39.19 22.35 -60.33
C TYR A 3 -39.82 21.98 -58.98
N LYS A 4 -41.13 21.74 -58.91
CA LYS A 4 -41.80 21.34 -57.66
C LYS A 4 -41.39 19.95 -57.17
N THR A 5 -41.16 19.00 -58.08
CA THR A 5 -40.79 17.61 -57.72
C THR A 5 -39.37 17.52 -57.14
N GLY A 6 -38.44 18.37 -57.59
CA GLY A 6 -37.08 18.42 -57.05
C GLY A 6 -37.03 18.92 -55.60
N CYS A 7 -37.89 19.88 -55.22
CA CYS A 7 -37.97 20.38 -53.85
C CYS A 7 -38.40 19.29 -52.85
N TYR A 8 -39.33 18.41 -53.23
CA TYR A 8 -39.77 17.31 -52.34
C TYR A 8 -38.67 16.27 -52.09
N PHE A 9 -37.84 15.98 -53.10
CA PHE A 9 -36.68 15.09 -52.95
C PHE A 9 -35.60 15.69 -52.04
N PHE A 10 -35.39 17.01 -52.11
CA PHE A 10 -34.42 17.70 -51.25
C PHE A 10 -34.85 17.72 -49.78
N ILE A 11 -36.15 17.83 -49.51
CA ILE A 11 -36.71 17.74 -48.14
C ILE A 11 -36.46 16.35 -47.53
N ILE A 12 -36.65 15.28 -48.31
CA ILE A 12 -36.32 13.92 -47.87
C ILE A 12 -34.83 13.80 -47.57
N PHE A 13 -33.96 14.41 -48.37
CA PHE A 13 -32.51 14.39 -48.15
C PHE A 13 -32.09 15.14 -46.87
N ILE A 14 -32.76 16.25 -46.53
CA ILE A 14 -32.54 16.98 -45.27
C ILE A 14 -32.98 16.16 -44.05
N LEU A 15 -34.03 15.35 -44.16
CA LEU A 15 -34.45 14.41 -43.10
C LEU A 15 -33.43 13.30 -42.82
N PHE A 16 -32.55 13.01 -43.79
CA PHE A 16 -31.46 12.03 -43.64
C PHE A 16 -30.11 12.67 -43.31
N LEU A 17 -30.02 14.00 -43.15
CA LEU A 17 -28.81 14.61 -42.63
C LEU A 17 -28.63 14.12 -41.18
N PRO A 18 -27.49 13.48 -40.85
CA PRO A 18 -27.19 13.20 -39.45
C PRO A 18 -27.12 14.56 -38.76
N THR A 19 -28.08 14.83 -37.88
CA THR A 19 -27.94 15.93 -36.93
C THR A 19 -26.69 15.60 -36.14
N ASN A 20 -25.60 16.34 -36.37
CA ASN A 20 -24.42 16.30 -35.53
C ASN A 20 -24.87 16.81 -34.16
N VAL A 21 -25.40 15.90 -33.35
CA VAL A 21 -25.48 16.08 -31.92
C VAL A 21 -24.02 16.07 -31.50
N PHE A 22 -23.49 17.23 -31.14
CA PHE A 22 -22.32 17.29 -30.26
C PHE A 22 -22.75 16.59 -28.99
N ALA A 23 -22.63 15.27 -28.97
CA ALA A 23 -23.10 14.43 -27.90
C ALA A 23 -22.05 14.53 -26.80
N ASP A 24 -22.50 14.92 -25.62
CA ASP A 24 -21.68 14.89 -24.42
C ASP A 24 -21.08 13.48 -24.29
N SER A 25 -19.76 13.44 -24.19
CA SER A 25 -19.01 12.20 -24.10
C SER A 25 -18.19 12.23 -22.83
N VAL A 26 -18.28 11.13 -22.08
CA VAL A 26 -17.46 10.88 -20.90
C VAL A 26 -16.91 9.48 -21.06
N ASN A 27 -15.59 9.35 -20.94
CA ASN A 27 -14.87 8.10 -21.07
C ASN A 27 -13.94 7.91 -19.88
N ILE A 28 -13.61 6.67 -19.60
CA ILE A 28 -12.67 6.25 -18.57
C ILE A 28 -11.49 5.61 -19.28
N SER A 29 -10.27 5.98 -18.90
CA SER A 29 -9.04 5.39 -19.44
C SER A 29 -8.43 4.47 -18.39
N VAL A 30 -8.71 3.17 -18.55
CA VAL A 30 -8.04 2.09 -17.81
C VAL A 30 -6.91 1.51 -18.67
N ASP A 31 -5.78 2.20 -18.70
CA ASP A 31 -4.68 1.92 -19.63
C ASP A 31 -3.68 0.87 -19.12
N LEU A 32 -3.66 0.59 -17.81
CA LEU A 32 -2.72 -0.37 -17.22
C LEU A 32 -3.37 -1.74 -16.99
N PRO A 33 -2.64 -2.84 -17.21
CA PRO A 33 -3.15 -4.17 -16.89
C PRO A 33 -3.30 -4.40 -15.37
N ILE A 34 -2.45 -3.73 -14.57
CA ILE A 34 -2.41 -3.82 -13.10
C ILE A 34 -2.10 -2.42 -12.58
N TYR A 35 -2.89 -1.95 -11.62
CA TYR A 35 -2.74 -0.66 -10.96
C TYR A 35 -2.15 -0.81 -9.55
N THR A 36 -1.35 0.17 -9.16
CA THR A 36 -0.76 0.34 -7.82
C THR A 36 -1.10 1.71 -7.26
N ASP A 37 -0.71 2.00 -6.01
CA ASP A 37 -1.02 3.26 -5.33
C ASP A 37 -0.49 4.51 -6.06
N MET A 38 0.55 4.39 -6.87
CA MET A 38 1.13 5.50 -7.61
C MET A 38 0.42 5.78 -8.94
N ASP A 39 -0.41 4.84 -9.40
CA ASP A 39 -1.03 4.91 -10.71
C ASP A 39 -2.30 5.75 -10.71
N ARG A 40 -2.70 6.18 -11.90
CA ARG A 40 -3.81 7.13 -12.08
C ARG A 40 -4.77 6.64 -13.14
N ILE A 41 -6.06 6.76 -12.87
CA ILE A 41 -7.12 6.57 -13.86
C ILE A 41 -7.59 7.94 -14.31
N ALA A 42 -7.66 8.14 -15.63
CA ALA A 42 -8.15 9.39 -16.20
C ALA A 42 -9.62 9.24 -16.62
N ILE A 43 -10.44 10.20 -16.25
CA ILE A 43 -11.79 10.39 -16.77
C ILE A 43 -11.75 11.62 -17.66
N HIS A 44 -12.13 11.45 -18.92
CA HIS A 44 -12.01 12.52 -19.89
C HIS A 44 -13.19 12.55 -20.85
N GLY A 45 -13.39 13.71 -21.48
CA GLY A 45 -14.55 13.87 -22.34
C GLY A 45 -14.75 15.30 -22.78
N ASN A 46 -15.89 15.51 -23.42
CA ASN A 46 -16.39 16.82 -23.81
C ASN A 46 -17.84 16.93 -23.35
N VAL A 47 -18.16 17.97 -22.59
CA VAL A 47 -19.52 18.29 -22.16
C VAL A 47 -19.95 19.64 -22.72
N SER A 48 -21.15 19.73 -23.27
CA SER A 48 -21.67 20.93 -23.90
C SER A 48 -22.14 21.98 -22.88
N THR A 49 -22.54 21.56 -21.69
CA THR A 49 -22.97 22.44 -20.59
C THR A 49 -22.27 22.07 -19.28
N GLU A 50 -22.47 22.88 -18.22
CA GLU A 50 -21.94 22.53 -16.90
C GLU A 50 -22.67 21.29 -16.36
N THR A 51 -21.95 20.19 -16.23
CA THR A 51 -22.51 18.87 -15.86
C THR A 51 -21.88 18.39 -14.56
N THR A 52 -22.67 17.71 -13.74
CA THR A 52 -22.18 17.07 -12.51
C THR A 52 -21.85 15.61 -12.82
N LEU A 53 -20.62 15.19 -12.53
CA LEU A 53 -20.20 13.81 -12.62
C LEU A 53 -20.17 13.21 -11.22
N GLN A 54 -20.81 12.06 -11.05
CA GLN A 54 -20.65 11.23 -9.85
C GLN A 54 -19.74 10.05 -10.20
N ILE A 55 -18.60 9.98 -9.53
CA ILE A 55 -17.56 8.98 -9.73
C ILE A 55 -17.64 8.00 -8.57
N MET A 56 -17.67 6.70 -8.87
CA MET A 56 -17.72 5.66 -7.85
C MET A 56 -16.76 4.53 -8.18
N ILE A 57 -15.98 4.10 -7.18
CA ILE A 57 -15.17 2.87 -7.25
C ILE A 57 -15.81 1.86 -6.31
N THR A 58 -16.11 0.68 -6.84
CA THR A 58 -16.78 -0.39 -6.12
C THR A 58 -15.92 -1.65 -6.16
N ALA A 59 -15.76 -2.32 -5.03
CA ALA A 59 -15.08 -3.60 -4.97
C ALA A 59 -15.98 -4.75 -5.45
N SER A 60 -15.37 -5.90 -5.74
CA SER A 60 -16.10 -7.13 -6.14
C SER A 60 -17.20 -7.62 -5.18
N ASP A 61 -17.20 -7.18 -3.92
CA ASP A 61 -18.25 -7.47 -2.92
C ASP A 61 -19.29 -6.36 -2.81
N GLU A 62 -19.38 -5.49 -3.82
CA GLU A 62 -20.28 -4.33 -3.91
C GLU A 62 -20.00 -3.24 -2.86
N THR A 63 -18.88 -3.32 -2.14
CA THR A 63 -18.49 -2.25 -1.21
C THR A 63 -18.00 -1.02 -1.97
N ILE A 64 -18.61 0.13 -1.67
CA ILE A 64 -18.23 1.42 -2.27
C ILE A 64 -16.97 1.93 -1.56
N VAL A 65 -15.88 2.07 -2.32
CA VAL A 65 -14.58 2.57 -1.85
C VAL A 65 -14.48 4.08 -2.08
N LEU A 66 -14.93 4.54 -3.24
CA LEU A 66 -14.98 5.96 -3.62
C LEU A 66 -16.41 6.32 -3.99
N ASN A 67 -16.87 7.49 -3.55
CA ASN A 67 -18.06 8.17 -4.05
C ASN A 67 -17.80 9.68 -4.05
N GLU A 68 -17.40 10.21 -5.20
CA GLU A 68 -17.03 11.61 -5.39
C GLU A 68 -18.00 12.29 -6.36
N VAL A 69 -18.35 13.54 -6.08
CA VAL A 69 -19.22 14.33 -6.95
C VAL A 69 -18.46 15.58 -7.35
N ILE A 70 -18.21 15.74 -8.65
CA ILE A 70 -17.48 16.87 -9.21
C ILE A 70 -18.35 17.62 -10.22
N LYS A 71 -18.08 18.92 -10.37
CA LYS A 71 -18.69 19.76 -11.40
C LYS A 71 -17.70 20.01 -12.51
N ILE A 72 -18.10 19.72 -13.74
CA ILE A 72 -17.31 19.97 -14.94
C ILE A 72 -17.91 21.14 -15.70
N VAL A 73 -17.07 22.09 -16.07
CA VAL A 73 -17.45 23.22 -16.93
C VAL A 73 -17.56 22.77 -18.38
N SER A 74 -18.38 23.48 -19.17
CA SER A 74 -18.52 23.23 -20.61
C SER A 74 -17.15 23.23 -21.32
N GLY A 75 -16.93 22.22 -22.17
CA GLY A 75 -15.72 22.02 -22.95
C GLY A 75 -15.07 20.65 -22.72
N ASP A 76 -13.83 20.53 -23.19
CA ASP A 76 -13.00 19.36 -22.95
C ASP A 76 -12.50 19.34 -21.51
N PHE A 77 -12.53 18.16 -20.90
CA PHE A 77 -12.03 17.98 -19.53
C PHE A 77 -11.22 16.69 -19.39
N ILE A 78 -10.32 16.72 -18.42
CA ILE A 78 -9.59 15.55 -17.92
C ILE A 78 -9.57 15.66 -16.39
N HIS A 79 -10.04 14.62 -15.72
CA HIS A 79 -10.02 14.47 -14.28
C HIS A 79 -9.25 13.20 -13.92
N ASN A 80 -8.21 13.33 -13.09
CA ASN A 80 -7.33 12.22 -12.74
C ASN A 80 -7.60 11.76 -11.31
N ILE A 81 -7.79 10.46 -11.15
CA ILE A 81 -7.96 9.78 -9.88
C ILE A 81 -6.67 9.05 -9.56
N THR A 82 -6.01 9.38 -8.46
CA THR A 82 -4.83 8.65 -7.99
C THR A 82 -5.30 7.50 -7.11
N ILE A 83 -4.91 6.27 -7.45
CA ILE A 83 -5.41 5.07 -6.79
C ILE A 83 -5.05 5.04 -5.29
N GLY A 84 -3.83 5.45 -4.94
CA GLY A 84 -3.35 5.46 -3.55
C GLY A 84 -4.01 6.47 -2.63
N ASP A 85 -4.85 7.38 -3.16
CA ASP A 85 -5.64 8.29 -2.32
C ASP A 85 -6.84 7.58 -1.66
N TYR A 86 -7.13 6.34 -2.07
CA TYR A 86 -8.27 5.55 -1.60
C TYR A 86 -7.82 4.22 -0.97
N ASP A 87 -8.47 3.83 0.13
CA ASP A 87 -8.14 2.60 0.89
C ASP A 87 -8.73 1.35 0.21
N LEU A 88 -8.09 0.93 -0.88
CA LEU A 88 -8.38 -0.33 -1.57
C LEU A 88 -7.75 -1.47 -0.75
N LYS A 89 -8.44 -1.90 0.30
CA LYS A 89 -7.96 -2.83 1.36
C LYS A 89 -7.25 -4.11 0.87
N ARG A 90 -7.53 -4.58 -0.34
CA ARG A 90 -7.03 -5.84 -0.90
C ARG A 90 -6.82 -5.76 -2.40
N SER A 91 -5.90 -6.59 -2.89
CA SER A 91 -5.72 -6.80 -4.32
C SER A 91 -6.97 -7.46 -4.93
N GLY A 92 -7.34 -7.08 -6.15
CA GLY A 92 -8.51 -7.62 -6.82
C GLY A 92 -9.05 -6.73 -7.93
N HIS A 93 -10.15 -7.18 -8.53
CA HIS A 93 -10.89 -6.39 -9.51
C HIS A 93 -11.80 -5.37 -8.81
N TYR A 94 -11.75 -4.15 -9.31
CA TYR A 94 -12.60 -3.04 -8.91
C TYR A 94 -13.27 -2.46 -10.14
N ASP A 95 -14.52 -2.08 -9.98
CA ASP A 95 -15.30 -1.41 -11.01
C ASP A 95 -15.27 0.10 -10.74
N ILE A 96 -14.88 0.87 -11.74
CA ILE A 96 -15.00 2.32 -11.74
C ILE A 96 -16.21 2.71 -12.59
N SER A 97 -17.05 3.57 -12.05
CA SER A 97 -18.23 4.08 -12.74
C SER A 97 -18.33 5.59 -12.65
N VAL A 98 -18.80 6.20 -13.74
CA VAL A 98 -19.10 7.63 -13.82
C VAL A 98 -20.53 7.79 -14.26
N ILE A 99 -21.32 8.47 -13.44
CA ILE A 99 -22.73 8.77 -13.68
C ILE A 99 -22.85 10.24 -14.05
N TYR A 100 -23.47 10.52 -15.20
CA TYR A 100 -23.72 11.86 -15.69
C TYR A 100 -25.00 11.88 -16.53
N ASP A 101 -25.89 12.85 -16.31
CA ASP A 101 -27.16 12.99 -17.06
C ASP A 101 -27.98 11.69 -17.23
N GLY A 102 -27.91 10.79 -16.23
CA GLY A 102 -28.57 9.48 -16.25
C GLY A 102 -27.86 8.40 -17.07
N ILE A 103 -26.75 8.74 -17.72
CA ILE A 103 -25.83 7.82 -18.40
C ILE A 103 -24.85 7.29 -17.35
N VAL A 104 -24.56 5.99 -17.43
CA VAL A 104 -23.58 5.30 -16.59
C VAL A 104 -22.48 4.75 -17.49
N VAL A 105 -21.25 5.19 -17.26
CA VAL A 105 -20.05 4.68 -17.93
C VAL A 105 -19.29 3.85 -16.91
N THR A 106 -18.97 2.61 -17.25
CA THR A 106 -18.32 1.66 -16.34
C THR A 106 -17.10 1.05 -17.00
N ASP A 107 -16.04 0.89 -16.24
CA ASP A 107 -14.86 0.13 -16.63
C ASP A 107 -14.34 -0.68 -15.43
N GLN A 108 -13.48 -1.67 -15.68
CA GLN A 108 -12.92 -2.53 -14.64
C GLN A 108 -11.40 -2.50 -14.69
N PHE A 109 -10.78 -2.40 -13.52
CA PHE A 109 -9.33 -2.46 -13.37
C PHE A 109 -8.94 -3.46 -12.27
N PHE A 110 -7.74 -4.03 -12.40
CA PHE A 110 -7.15 -4.86 -11.36
C PHE A 110 -6.18 -4.01 -10.53
N TYR A 111 -6.39 -3.98 -9.21
CA TYR A 111 -5.50 -3.32 -8.26
C TYR A 111 -4.63 -4.34 -7.54
N ASP A 112 -3.33 -4.08 -7.48
CA ASP A 112 -2.35 -4.80 -6.69
C ASP A 112 -1.97 -3.97 -5.46
N SER A 113 -2.44 -4.41 -4.30
CA SER A 113 -2.13 -3.80 -3.00
C SER A 113 -0.71 -4.10 -2.50
N GLY A 114 0.11 -4.77 -3.31
CA GLY A 114 1.42 -5.30 -2.91
C GLY A 114 1.34 -6.39 -1.83
N HIS A 115 0.12 -6.83 -1.48
CA HIS A 115 -0.12 -7.93 -0.55
C HIS A 115 -0.04 -9.25 -1.32
N ASN A 116 1.19 -9.76 -1.40
CA ASN A 116 1.56 -11.02 -2.02
C ASN A 116 0.56 -12.16 -1.74
N VAL A 117 -0.02 -12.73 -2.81
CA VAL A 117 -0.96 -13.88 -2.79
C VAL A 117 -0.32 -15.22 -2.43
N ASN A 118 0.96 -15.22 -2.04
CA ASN A 118 1.58 -16.38 -1.41
C ASN A 118 1.08 -16.50 0.05
N PRO A 119 0.45 -17.62 0.47
CA PRO A 119 0.11 -17.85 1.87
C PRO A 119 1.39 -18.18 2.65
N ASN A 120 2.14 -17.13 2.95
CA ASN A 120 2.86 -16.91 4.20
C ASN A 120 3.40 -15.48 4.24
N LYS A 121 2.55 -14.48 3.96
CA LYS A 121 2.71 -13.20 4.65
C LYS A 121 2.01 -13.37 5.99
N MET A 122 2.76 -13.92 6.95
CA MET A 122 2.35 -13.95 8.35
C MET A 122 1.81 -12.56 8.69
N ASN A 123 0.55 -12.51 9.06
CA ASN A 123 -0.09 -11.27 9.47
C ASN A 123 0.70 -10.72 10.65
N ASN A 124 1.48 -9.67 10.39
CA ASN A 124 2.16 -8.89 11.41
C ASN A 124 1.18 -8.11 12.30
N GLY A 125 -0.14 -8.35 12.19
CA GLY A 125 -1.15 -7.88 13.15
C GLY A 125 -0.94 -8.41 14.58
N ASP A 126 -0.20 -9.51 14.74
CA ASP A 126 0.28 -10.00 16.04
C ASP A 126 1.80 -9.74 16.24
N SER A 127 2.46 -9.04 15.32
CA SER A 127 3.87 -8.68 15.50
C SER A 127 3.97 -7.49 16.44
N LEU A 128 4.78 -7.64 17.47
CA LEU A 128 5.10 -6.59 18.42
C LEU A 128 5.61 -5.35 17.66
N SER A 129 5.15 -4.16 18.07
CA SER A 129 5.68 -2.89 17.55
C SER A 129 7.21 -2.87 17.70
N GLU A 130 7.92 -2.19 16.79
CA GLU A 130 9.38 -2.02 16.88
C GLU A 130 9.80 -1.49 18.26
N SER A 131 8.98 -0.60 18.84
CA SER A 131 9.16 -0.10 20.22
C SER A 131 9.13 -1.22 21.26
N ASP A 132 8.18 -2.14 21.14
CA ASP A 132 7.96 -3.21 22.10
C ASP A 132 9.05 -4.26 21.98
N GLN A 133 9.50 -4.54 20.75
CA GLN A 133 10.63 -5.43 20.49
C GLN A 133 11.93 -4.88 21.11
N ILE A 134 12.19 -3.58 20.98
CA ILE A 134 13.35 -2.93 21.60
C ILE A 134 13.29 -3.04 23.13
N ILE A 135 12.11 -2.80 23.73
CA ILE A 135 11.92 -2.90 25.18
C ILE A 135 12.13 -4.34 25.67
N ILE A 136 11.54 -5.32 24.99
CA ILE A 136 11.68 -6.75 25.35
C ILE A 136 13.13 -7.20 25.27
N PHE A 137 13.84 -6.80 24.21
CA PHE A 137 15.25 -7.12 24.04
C PHE A 137 16.12 -6.48 25.13
N ALA A 138 15.86 -5.21 25.48
CA ALA A 138 16.57 -4.51 26.55
C ALA A 138 16.37 -5.19 27.91
N VAL A 139 15.13 -5.58 28.24
CA VAL A 139 14.82 -6.30 29.50
C VAL A 139 15.52 -7.65 29.54
N ALA A 140 15.47 -8.41 28.45
CA ALA A 140 16.17 -9.70 28.35
C ALA A 140 17.69 -9.54 28.55
N ALA A 141 18.30 -8.52 27.94
CA ALA A 141 19.72 -8.23 28.10
C ALA A 141 20.08 -7.89 29.55
N ILE A 142 19.28 -7.07 30.23
CA ILE A 142 19.48 -6.73 31.65
C ILE A 142 19.43 -7.98 32.53
N ILE A 143 18.47 -8.88 32.29
CA ILE A 143 18.34 -10.13 33.04
C ILE A 143 19.59 -10.99 32.87
N ILE A 144 20.05 -11.18 31.62
CA ILE A 144 21.24 -11.98 31.33
C ILE A 144 22.48 -11.38 32.00
N ILE A 145 22.69 -10.07 31.87
CA ILE A 145 23.80 -9.36 32.52
C ILE A 145 23.74 -9.53 34.04
N SER A 146 22.54 -9.41 34.63
CA SER A 146 22.34 -9.59 36.08
C SER A 146 22.72 -11.01 36.53
N VAL A 147 22.32 -12.03 35.77
CA VAL A 147 22.68 -13.43 36.05
C VAL A 147 24.20 -13.63 35.94
N LEU A 148 24.85 -13.08 34.91
CA LEU A 148 26.30 -13.18 34.76
C LEU A 148 27.06 -12.53 35.91
N ILE A 149 26.63 -11.33 36.33
CA ILE A 149 27.22 -10.65 37.50
C ILE A 149 27.00 -11.49 38.77
N PHE A 150 25.81 -12.06 38.96
CA PHE A 150 25.51 -12.91 40.11
C PHE A 150 26.38 -14.17 40.16
N LEU A 151 26.60 -14.83 39.02
CA LEU A 151 27.49 -15.99 38.92
C LEU A 151 28.95 -15.62 39.12
N ALA A 152 29.38 -14.50 38.53
CA ALA A 152 30.75 -14.02 38.61
C ALA A 152 31.08 -13.32 39.94
N ARG A 153 30.09 -13.09 40.83
CA ARG A 153 30.27 -12.31 42.07
C ARG A 153 31.44 -12.83 42.91
N ASP A 154 31.57 -14.14 43.06
CA ASP A 154 32.60 -14.74 43.91
C ASP A 154 33.97 -14.72 43.24
N SER A 155 34.04 -14.52 41.92
CA SER A 155 35.27 -14.32 41.17
C SER A 155 35.70 -12.84 41.14
N ILE A 156 34.73 -11.92 40.99
CA ILE A 156 34.95 -10.47 40.88
C ILE A 156 35.23 -9.87 42.26
N PHE A 157 34.44 -10.22 43.26
CA PHE A 157 34.55 -9.67 44.62
C PHE A 157 35.41 -10.55 45.55
N ARG A 158 36.12 -11.55 45.01
CA ARG A 158 37.03 -12.37 45.82
C ARG A 158 38.13 -11.50 46.41
N LYS A 159 38.23 -11.47 47.75
CA LYS A 159 39.39 -10.91 48.43
C LYS A 159 40.62 -11.74 48.03
N LYS A 160 41.57 -11.11 47.35
CA LYS A 160 42.83 -11.76 46.98
C LYS A 160 43.60 -12.09 48.25
N THR A 161 44.07 -13.33 48.34
CA THR A 161 44.95 -13.78 49.41
C THR A 161 46.39 -13.37 49.13
N GLU A 162 47.27 -13.44 50.13
CA GLU A 162 48.71 -13.21 49.93
C GLU A 162 49.30 -14.18 48.89
N TYR A 163 48.76 -15.40 48.84
CA TYR A 163 49.08 -16.36 47.80
C TYR A 163 48.68 -15.85 46.41
N ASP A 164 47.50 -15.23 46.23
CA ASP A 164 47.08 -14.66 44.94
C ASP A 164 47.95 -13.46 44.49
N ALA A 165 48.48 -12.66 45.43
CA ALA A 165 49.22 -11.42 45.14
C ALA A 165 50.70 -11.66 44.75
N SER A 166 51.33 -12.68 45.31
CA SER A 166 52.78 -12.92 45.15
C SER A 166 53.10 -13.95 44.05
N ASP A 167 54.28 -13.84 43.44
CA ASP A 167 54.71 -14.69 42.32
C ASP A 167 55.36 -15.99 42.82
N TRP A 168 54.53 -16.94 43.25
CA TRP A 168 54.98 -18.24 43.77
C TRP A 168 55.34 -19.21 42.65
N ALA A 169 56.45 -19.95 42.81
CA ALA A 169 56.86 -21.00 41.88
C ALA A 169 55.79 -22.10 41.72
N SER A 170 54.97 -22.34 42.74
CA SER A 170 53.85 -23.29 42.66
C SER A 170 52.70 -22.86 41.75
N LYS A 171 52.57 -21.57 41.44
CA LYS A 171 51.64 -21.11 40.38
C LYS A 171 52.12 -21.45 38.98
N LYS A 172 53.44 -21.51 38.79
CA LYS A 172 54.08 -21.77 37.48
C LYS A 172 54.25 -23.26 37.21
N ASN A 173 54.39 -24.07 38.26
CA ASN A 173 54.50 -25.51 38.16
C ASN A 173 53.63 -26.20 39.22
N ARG A 174 52.61 -26.93 38.74
CA ARG A 174 51.63 -27.62 39.58
C ARG A 174 52.25 -28.72 40.45
N ASP A 175 53.41 -29.25 40.06
CA ASP A 175 54.09 -30.31 40.80
C ASP A 175 55.15 -29.76 41.78
N TYR A 176 55.35 -28.43 41.83
CA TYR A 176 56.39 -27.82 42.65
C TYR A 176 56.24 -28.14 44.13
N GLU A 177 55.01 -28.02 44.66
CA GLU A 177 54.69 -28.30 46.08
C GLU A 177 54.88 -29.77 46.44
N LYS A 178 54.71 -30.69 45.48
CA LYS A 178 54.85 -32.14 45.70
C LYS A 178 56.30 -32.55 45.97
N TYR A 179 57.28 -31.83 45.41
CA TYR A 179 58.71 -32.20 45.50
C TYR A 179 59.55 -31.25 46.37
N HIS A 180 58.95 -30.20 46.93
CA HIS A 180 59.63 -29.20 47.77
C HIS A 180 58.95 -28.97 49.12
N SER A 181 57.97 -29.79 49.47
CA SER A 181 57.37 -29.82 50.81
C SER A 181 58.29 -30.55 51.79
N GLU A 182 58.57 -29.93 52.93
CA GLU A 182 59.29 -30.53 54.05
C GLU A 182 58.36 -31.51 54.80
N TRP A 183 58.14 -32.70 54.23
CA TRP A 183 57.60 -33.86 54.94
C TRP A 183 58.60 -35.01 54.91
#